data_AF-A0A0L0UIF1-F1
#
_entry.id   AF-A0A0L0UIF1-F1
#
_cell.length_a   1.000
_cell.length_b   1.000
_cell.length_c   1.000
_cell.angle_alpha   90.00
_cell.angle_beta   90.00
_cell.angle_gamma   90.00
#
_symmetry.space_group_name_H-M   'P 1'
#
loop_
_entity.id
_entity.type
_entity.pdbx_description
1 polymer ?
#
loop_
_entity_poly.entity_id
_entity_poly.type
_entity_poly.pdbx_seq_one_letter_code
_entity_poly.pdbx_strand_id
1 'polypeptide(L)'
;AVDAPSIVGKTQKTLDLELESPTTGEKAFVQIKSHADAHAFSEYEKRFRETSAYERMFFIWHSGSLSENIKADDITLIGPNKLAGLILDSGLSRWLRKKVS
;
A
#
# COMPACT_ATOMS: atom_id res chain seq x y z
N ALA A 1 34.96 19.86 21.54
CA ALA A 1 33.65 19.18 21.59
C ALA A 1 33.33 18.78 20.16
N VAL A 2 33.07 17.49 19.93
CA VAL A 2 32.83 16.96 18.58
C VAL A 2 31.40 17.31 18.18
N ASP A 3 31.25 18.02 17.06
CA ASP A 3 29.96 18.25 16.40
C ASP A 3 29.41 16.91 15.92
N ALA A 4 28.36 16.42 16.59
CA ALA A 4 27.57 15.31 16.08
C ALA A 4 26.63 15.85 14.99
N PRO A 5 26.73 15.39 13.73
CA PRO A 5 25.83 15.84 12.69
C PRO A 5 24.40 15.44 13.04
N SER A 6 23.52 16.45 13.08
CA SER A 6 22.07 16.27 13.08
C SER A 6 21.71 15.31 11.96
N ILE A 7 21.16 14.15 12.30
CA ILE A 7 20.62 13.18 11.33
C ILE A 7 19.33 13.81 10.77
N VAL A 8 19.53 14.75 9.84
CA VAL A 8 18.55 15.13 8.85
C VAL A 8 18.46 13.95 7.88
N GLY A 9 17.25 13.42 7.69
CA GLY A 9 16.91 12.69 6.46
C GLY A 9 17.07 11.17 6.47
N LYS A 10 16.43 10.46 7.40
CA LYS A 10 16.15 9.02 7.22
C LYS A 10 14.66 8.77 7.01
N THR A 11 14.24 8.95 5.75
CA THR A 11 13.18 8.17 5.08
C THR A 11 11.90 7.92 5.90
N GLN A 12 11.26 8.97 6.39
CA GLN A 12 9.88 8.83 6.87
C GLN A 12 8.89 8.89 5.71
N LYS A 13 8.16 7.77 5.55
CA LYS A 13 6.84 7.62 4.94
C LYS A 13 6.77 7.62 3.41
N THR A 14 7.19 6.51 2.79
CA THR A 14 6.52 6.03 1.55
C THR A 14 5.24 5.24 1.87
N LEU A 15 4.90 5.15 3.15
CA LEU A 15 3.69 4.49 3.63
C LEU A 15 2.50 5.41 3.47
N ASP A 16 1.58 5.07 2.58
CA ASP A 16 0.42 5.91 2.30
C ASP A 16 -0.56 5.88 3.48
N LEU A 17 -0.82 4.68 4.03
CA LEU A 17 -1.67 4.49 5.21
C LEU A 17 -1.16 3.34 6.08
N GLU A 18 -1.34 3.49 7.39
CA GLU A 18 -1.24 2.41 8.37
C GLU A 18 -2.64 2.17 8.91
N LEU A 19 -3.01 0.90 9.07
CA LEU A 19 -4.30 0.44 9.56
C LEU A 19 -4.05 -0.50 10.73
N GLU A 20 -4.91 -0.45 11.73
CA GLU A 20 -4.92 -1.41 12.84
C GLU A 20 -6.31 -2.01 12.95
N SER A 21 -6.40 -3.33 13.05
CA SER A 21 -7.66 -4.02 13.30
C SER A 21 -8.11 -3.77 14.74
N PRO A 22 -9.26 -3.12 14.98
CA PRO A 22 -9.69 -2.80 16.35
C PRO A 22 -10.07 -4.03 17.17
N THR A 23 -10.29 -5.18 16.51
CA THR A 23 -10.69 -6.43 17.16
C THR A 23 -9.51 -7.38 17.41
N THR A 24 -8.44 -7.29 16.61
CA THR A 24 -7.28 -8.20 16.69
C THR A 24 -5.96 -7.50 17.03
N GLY A 25 -5.89 -6.18 16.89
CA GLY A 25 -4.65 -5.40 17.05
C GLY A 25 -3.66 -5.55 15.89
N GLU A 26 -4.01 -6.34 14.86
CA GLU A 26 -3.15 -6.56 13.69
C GLU A 26 -2.94 -5.27 12.93
N LYS A 27 -1.68 -4.96 12.64
CA LYS A 27 -1.24 -3.81 11.88
C LYS A 27 -1.09 -4.19 10.42
N ALA A 28 -1.76 -3.43 9.59
CA ALA A 28 -1.62 -3.51 8.16
C ALA A 28 -1.08 -2.20 7.60
N PHE A 29 -0.35 -2.30 6.50
CA PHE A 29 0.15 -1.12 5.84
C PHE A 29 -0.34 -1.11 4.39
N VAL A 30 -0.62 0.09 3.88
CA VAL A 30 -1.19 0.29 2.55
C VAL A 30 -0.19 1.05 1.69
N GLN A 31 0.07 0.50 0.51
CA GLN A 31 0.78 1.17 -0.56
C GLN A 31 -0.15 1.37 -1.74
N ILE A 32 -0.23 2.60 -2.22
CA ILE A 32 -1.03 3.04 -3.37
C ILE A 32 -0.07 3.52 -4.46
N LYS A 33 -0.27 3.05 -5.70
CA LYS A 33 0.51 3.45 -6.87
C LYS A 33 -0.40 3.78 -8.04
N SER A 34 -0.13 4.87 -8.75
CA SER A 34 -0.88 5.19 -9.98
C SER A 34 -0.62 4.17 -11.10
N HIS A 35 0.61 3.64 -11.17
CA HIS A 35 1.04 2.62 -12.11
C HIS A 35 1.87 1.54 -11.42
N ALA A 36 1.67 0.26 -11.74
CA ALA A 36 2.42 -0.85 -11.18
C ALA A 36 2.72 -1.96 -12.18
N ASP A 37 3.94 -2.51 -12.08
CA ASP A 37 4.39 -3.72 -12.74
C ASP A 37 4.92 -4.74 -11.71
N ALA A 38 5.39 -5.90 -12.17
CA ALA A 38 5.92 -6.95 -11.30
C ALA A 38 7.16 -6.50 -10.50
N HIS A 39 8.02 -5.67 -11.08
CA HIS A 39 9.23 -5.19 -10.41
C HIS A 39 8.89 -4.21 -9.28
N ALA A 40 7.97 -3.28 -9.55
CA ALA A 40 7.46 -2.38 -8.54
C ALA A 40 6.87 -3.16 -7.37
N PHE A 41 6.07 -4.20 -7.64
CA PHE A 41 5.51 -5.05 -6.59
C PHE A 41 6.59 -5.80 -5.79
N SER A 42 7.56 -6.42 -6.46
CA SER A 42 8.60 -7.24 -5.78
C SER A 42 9.43 -6.43 -4.78
N GLU A 43 9.69 -5.15 -5.07
CA GLU A 43 10.41 -4.26 -4.14
C GLU A 43 9.62 -4.05 -2.83
N TYR A 44 8.29 -3.92 -2.91
CA TYR A 44 7.44 -3.75 -1.74
C TYR A 44 7.18 -5.06 -1.01
N GLU A 45 7.03 -6.16 -1.74
CA GLU A 45 6.97 -7.50 -1.14
C GLU A 45 8.23 -7.79 -0.33
N LYS A 46 9.41 -7.55 -0.90
CA LYS A 46 10.69 -7.75 -0.20
C LYS A 46 10.75 -6.92 1.08
N ARG A 47 10.42 -5.63 1.01
CA ARG A 47 10.40 -4.74 2.18
C ARG A 47 9.42 -5.21 3.26
N PHE A 48 8.26 -5.73 2.86
CA PHE A 48 7.30 -6.29 3.80
C PHE A 48 7.84 -7.54 4.49
N ARG A 49 8.49 -8.44 3.74
CA ARG A 49 9.09 -9.66 4.32
C ARG A 49 10.30 -9.36 5.22
N GLU A 50 10.99 -8.25 5.02
CA GLU A 50 12.12 -7.80 5.84
C GLU A 50 11.71 -7.13 7.17
N THR A 51 10.42 -6.81 7.36
CA THR A 51 9.92 -6.17 8.58
C THR A 51 8.93 -7.07 9.32
N SER A 52 9.02 -7.09 10.64
CA SER A 52 8.01 -7.72 11.52
C SER A 52 7.04 -6.69 12.11
N ALA A 53 7.03 -5.46 11.60
CA ALA A 53 6.20 -4.37 12.12
C ALA A 53 4.72 -4.46 11.69
N TYR A 54 4.41 -5.32 10.72
CA TYR A 54 3.09 -5.45 10.12
C TYR A 54 2.79 -6.91 9.84
N GLU A 55 1.55 -7.32 10.10
CA GLU A 55 1.06 -8.67 9.79
C GLU A 55 0.40 -8.74 8.40
N ARG A 56 0.05 -7.59 7.81
CA ARG A 56 -0.61 -7.54 6.49
C ARG A 56 -0.18 -6.36 5.64
N MET A 57 -0.13 -6.57 4.32
CA MET A 57 0.07 -5.50 3.33
C MET A 57 -1.13 -5.41 2.39
N PHE A 58 -1.55 -4.18 2.07
CA PHE A 58 -2.42 -3.89 0.93
C PHE A 58 -1.63 -3.15 -0.14
N PHE A 59 -1.60 -3.69 -1.35
CA PHE A 59 -0.97 -3.04 -2.49
C PHE A 59 -2.04 -2.71 -3.53
N ILE A 60 -2.25 -1.42 -3.76
CA ILE A 60 -3.36 -0.88 -4.55
C ILE A 60 -2.80 -0.12 -5.75
N TRP A 61 -3.36 -0.35 -6.94
CA TRP A 61 -2.96 0.41 -8.12
C TRP A 61 -4.10 0.66 -9.12
N HIS A 62 -3.93 1.74 -9.90
CA HIS A 62 -4.92 2.17 -10.89
C HIS A 62 -4.60 1.71 -12.33
N SER A 63 -3.34 1.51 -12.68
CA SER A 63 -2.95 1.10 -14.05
C SER A 63 -1.67 0.26 -14.06
N GLY A 64 -1.42 -0.48 -15.14
CA GLY A 64 -0.16 -1.22 -15.34
C GLY A 64 -0.36 -2.70 -15.65
N SER A 65 0.76 -3.42 -15.77
CA SER A 65 0.81 -4.82 -16.21
C SER A 65 0.77 -5.82 -15.07
N LEU A 66 0.84 -5.37 -13.82
CA LEU A 66 0.73 -6.23 -12.65
C LEU A 66 -0.64 -6.91 -12.61
N SER A 67 -0.64 -8.24 -12.46
CA SER A 67 -1.87 -9.02 -12.29
C SER A 67 -2.36 -8.94 -10.86
N GLU A 68 -3.65 -8.61 -10.69
CA GLU A 68 -4.32 -8.60 -9.39
C GLU A 68 -4.71 -9.99 -8.87
N ASN A 69 -4.42 -11.05 -9.64
CA ASN A 69 -4.74 -12.44 -9.29
C ASN A 69 -3.56 -13.21 -8.69
N ILE A 70 -2.42 -12.55 -8.46
CA ILE A 70 -1.30 -13.16 -7.73
C ILE A 70 -1.78 -13.49 -6.32
N LYS A 71 -1.57 -14.73 -5.89
CA LYS A 71 -1.88 -15.18 -4.53
C LYS A 71 -0.67 -14.95 -3.64
N ALA A 72 -0.87 -14.20 -2.57
CA ALA A 72 0.08 -14.01 -1.50
C ALA A 72 -0.72 -13.92 -0.20
N ASP A 73 -0.39 -14.73 0.79
CA ASP A 73 -1.27 -14.95 1.95
C ASP A 73 -1.48 -13.67 2.78
N ASP A 74 -0.38 -12.97 3.07
CA ASP A 74 -0.39 -11.76 3.91
C ASP A 74 -0.42 -10.46 3.09
N ILE A 75 -0.57 -10.58 1.77
CA ILE A 75 -0.54 -9.44 0.84
C ILE A 75 -1.81 -9.44 -0.01
N THR A 76 -2.63 -8.41 0.19
CA THR A 76 -3.83 -8.20 -0.63
C THR A 76 -3.52 -7.28 -1.80
N LEU A 77 -3.71 -7.80 -3.01
CA LEU A 77 -3.58 -7.04 -4.26
C LEU A 77 -4.92 -6.51 -4.75
N ILE A 78 -5.01 -5.20 -4.92
CA ILE A 78 -6.18 -4.49 -5.44
C ILE A 78 -5.77 -3.73 -6.70
N GLY A 79 -5.94 -4.38 -7.85
CA GLY A 79 -5.71 -3.76 -9.15
C GLY A 79 -6.94 -3.04 -9.69
N PRO A 80 -6.90 -2.64 -10.97
CA PRO A 80 -7.90 -1.74 -11.55
C PRO A 80 -9.32 -2.29 -11.48
N ASN A 81 -9.54 -3.60 -11.74
CA ASN A 81 -10.89 -4.14 -11.74
C ASN A 81 -11.41 -4.32 -10.31
N LYS A 82 -10.59 -4.84 -9.40
CA LYS A 82 -10.97 -4.94 -7.98
C LYS A 82 -11.25 -3.57 -7.37
N LEU A 83 -10.41 -2.58 -7.69
CA LEU A 83 -10.58 -1.19 -7.24
C LEU A 83 -11.89 -0.59 -7.78
N ALA A 84 -12.18 -0.78 -9.07
CA ALA A 84 -13.43 -0.33 -9.67
C ALA A 84 -14.65 -0.97 -9.00
N GLY A 85 -14.61 -2.30 -8.76
CA GLY A 85 -15.65 -3.02 -8.04
C GLY A 85 -15.88 -2.44 -6.64
N LEU A 86 -14.82 -2.29 -5.84
CA LEU A 86 -14.90 -1.71 -4.50
C LEU A 86 -15.53 -0.31 -4.51
N ILE A 87 -15.16 0.55 -5.47
CA ILE A 87 -15.70 1.91 -5.57
C ILE A 87 -17.19 1.90 -5.88
N LEU A 88 -17.65 0.98 -6.74
CA LEU A 88 -19.07 0.81 -7.07
C LEU A 88 -19.84 0.26 -5.88
N ASP A 89 -19.36 -0.81 -5.27
CA ASP A 89 -20.03 -1.53 -4.17
C ASP A 89 -20.14 -0.68 -2.89
N SER A 90 -19.14 0.16 -2.62
CA SER A 90 -19.13 1.05 -1.44
C SER A 90 -19.82 2.40 -1.66
N GLY A 91 -20.31 2.68 -2.88
CA GLY A 91 -20.87 3.99 -3.22
C GLY A 91 -19.85 5.14 -3.18
N LEU A 92 -18.54 4.84 -3.24
CA LEU A 92 -17.44 5.83 -3.17
C LEU A 92 -17.24 6.61 -4.47
N SER A 93 -18.06 6.40 -5.50
CA SER A 93 -18.00 7.13 -6.78
C SER A 93 -17.99 8.66 -6.63
N ARG A 94 -18.72 9.19 -5.64
CA ARG A 94 -18.73 10.63 -5.30
C ARG A 94 -17.41 11.10 -4.68
N TRP A 95 -16.78 10.27 -3.84
CA TRP A 95 -15.48 10.56 -3.24
C TRP A 95 -14.38 10.57 -4.31
N LEU A 96 -14.39 9.58 -5.21
CA LEU A 96 -13.40 9.48 -6.29
C LEU A 96 -13.41 10.73 -7.17
N ARG A 97 -14.59 11.18 -7.62
CA ARG A 97 -14.73 12.40 -8.45
C ARG A 97 -14.12 13.65 -7.80
N LYS A 98 -14.16 13.76 -6.47
CA LYS A 98 -13.56 14.89 -5.73
C LYS A 98 -12.04 14.81 -5.62
N LYS A 99 -11.45 13.61 -5.77
CA LYS A 99 -10.01 13.36 -5.63
C LYS A 99 -9.23 13.50 -6.94
N VAL A 100 -9.90 13.35 -8.08
CA VAL A 100 -9.31 13.52 -9.43
C VAL A 100 -9.48 14.93 -10.03
N SER A 101 -10.15 15.85 -9.33
CA SER A 101 -10.12 17.30 -9.63
C SER A 101 -9.14 18.00 -8.71
#